data_AF-A0A3P5XII7-F1
#
_entry.id   AF-A0A3P5XII7-F1
#
_cell.length_a   1.000
_cell.length_b   1.000
_cell.length_c   1.000
_cell.angle_alpha   90.00
_cell.angle_beta   90.00
_cell.angle_gamma   90.00
#
_symmetry.space_group_name_H-M   'P 1'
#
loop_
_entity.id
_entity.type
_entity.pdbx_description
1 polymer ?
#
loop_
_entity_poly.entity_id
_entity_poly.type
_entity_poly.pdbx_seq_one_letter_code
_entity_poly.pdbx_strand_id
1 'polypeptide(L)'
;MTEVLERLTSAGQQKGFRKATLKQYAATVRLFRQLVGVTDIREIRQVHLSRFVDLMAAIPKSLGKREGDGDLDLETILARAKPLPMSEIGLSVSTMNGHLTRLERLIVRARLDGIDLPHRLEFKGLKNTEKRRPRDRRSTFSEKEIGRLFRHTIWNGCAGRKRRNKPGRLVIRDGL
;
A
#
# COMPACT_ATOMS: atom_id res chain seq x y z
N MET A 1 -16.75 2.91 12.58
CA MET A 1 -15.96 2.93 11.32
C MET A 1 -15.98 1.60 10.57
N THR A 2 -15.92 0.46 11.26
CA THR A 2 -15.94 -0.89 10.65
C THR A 2 -17.18 -1.14 9.79
N GLU A 3 -18.37 -0.77 10.26
CA GLU A 3 -19.61 -0.96 9.48
C GLU A 3 -19.60 -0.19 8.15
N VAL A 4 -19.12 1.06 8.15
CA VAL A 4 -19.00 1.86 6.92
C VAL A 4 -18.01 1.22 5.95
N LEU A 5 -16.91 0.66 6.47
CA LEU A 5 -15.95 -0.09 5.67
C LEU A 5 -16.60 -1.33 5.05
N GLU A 6 -17.35 -2.10 5.82
CA GLU A 6 -18.06 -3.29 5.32
C GLU A 6 -19.01 -2.91 4.19
N ARG A 7 -19.88 -1.92 4.41
CA ARG A 7 -20.80 -1.40 3.38
C ARG A 7 -20.07 -0.93 2.13
N LEU A 8 -18.96 -0.18 2.29
CA LEU A 8 -18.12 0.26 1.18
C LEU A 8 -17.55 -0.93 0.40
N THR A 9 -17.05 -1.95 1.10
CA THR A 9 -16.44 -3.12 0.46
C THR A 9 -17.47 -4.02 -0.22
N SER A 10 -18.65 -4.21 0.38
CA SER A 10 -19.77 -4.95 -0.20
C SER A 10 -20.29 -4.26 -1.47
N ALA A 11 -20.48 -2.95 -1.42
CA ALA A 11 -20.85 -2.18 -2.62
C ALA A 11 -19.75 -2.23 -3.70
N GLY A 12 -18.48 -2.20 -3.29
CA GLY A 12 -17.35 -2.37 -4.20
C GLY A 12 -17.33 -3.75 -4.87
N GLN A 13 -17.63 -4.81 -4.13
CA GLN A 13 -17.72 -6.18 -4.64
C GLN A 13 -18.85 -6.32 -5.67
N GLN A 14 -20.02 -5.76 -5.40
CA GLN A 14 -21.14 -5.71 -6.36
C GLN A 14 -20.77 -4.96 -7.65
N LYS A 15 -19.94 -3.92 -7.54
CA LYS A 15 -19.39 -3.16 -8.67
C LYS A 15 -18.17 -3.81 -9.35
N GLY A 16 -17.83 -5.07 -8.99
CA GLY A 16 -16.73 -5.80 -9.62
C GLY A 16 -15.33 -5.34 -9.21
N PHE A 17 -15.17 -4.69 -8.05
CA PHE A 17 -13.83 -4.32 -7.59
C PHE A 17 -12.97 -5.55 -7.33
N ARG A 18 -11.69 -5.46 -7.72
CA ARG A 18 -10.71 -6.51 -7.42
C ARG A 18 -10.60 -6.72 -5.91
N LYS A 19 -10.48 -7.98 -5.47
CA LYS A 19 -10.26 -8.35 -4.05
C LYS A 19 -9.10 -7.58 -3.41
N ALA A 20 -8.03 -7.32 -4.18
CA ALA A 20 -6.89 -6.52 -3.72
C ALA A 20 -7.29 -5.08 -3.34
N THR A 21 -8.18 -4.44 -4.11
CA THR A 21 -8.68 -3.09 -3.82
C THR A 21 -9.48 -3.06 -2.51
N LEU A 22 -10.31 -4.08 -2.28
CA LEU A 22 -11.09 -4.21 -1.04
C LEU A 22 -10.17 -4.38 0.18
N LYS A 23 -9.16 -5.24 0.07
CA LYS A 23 -8.14 -5.41 1.12
C LYS A 23 -7.39 -4.11 1.43
N GLN A 24 -7.16 -3.26 0.43
CA GLN A 24 -6.50 -1.97 0.66
C GLN A 24 -7.36 -0.98 1.46
N TYR A 25 -8.70 -1.00 1.34
CA TYR A 25 -9.55 -0.18 2.22
C TYR A 25 -9.45 -0.64 3.67
N ALA A 26 -9.52 -1.96 3.91
CA ALA A 26 -9.35 -2.52 5.25
C ALA A 26 -7.96 -2.21 5.84
N ALA A 27 -6.91 -2.30 5.03
CA ALA A 27 -5.56 -1.93 5.43
C ALA A 27 -5.44 -0.44 5.80
N THR A 28 -6.06 0.46 5.04
CA THR A 28 -6.10 1.90 5.38
C THR A 28 -6.81 2.14 6.71
N VAL A 29 -8.00 1.54 6.92
CA VAL A 29 -8.76 1.72 8.16
C VAL A 29 -7.99 1.20 9.37
N ARG A 30 -7.38 0.02 9.25
CA ARG A 30 -6.54 -0.53 10.32
C ARG A 30 -5.36 0.40 10.64
N LEU A 31 -4.61 0.83 9.62
CA LEU A 31 -3.46 1.72 9.82
C LEU A 31 -3.89 3.06 10.44
N PHE A 32 -5.00 3.65 9.99
CA PHE A 32 -5.52 4.89 10.57
C PHE A 32 -5.88 4.72 12.05
N ARG A 33 -6.59 3.66 12.41
CA ARG A 33 -6.91 3.34 13.82
C ARG A 33 -5.66 3.12 14.65
N GLN A 34 -4.69 2.39 14.11
CA GLN A 34 -3.45 2.06 14.80
C GLN A 34 -2.57 3.29 15.07
N LEU A 35 -2.49 4.22 14.11
CA LEU A 35 -1.66 5.41 14.25
C LEU A 35 -2.36 6.55 15.00
N VAL A 36 -3.65 6.76 14.75
CA VAL A 36 -4.38 7.94 15.24
C VAL A 36 -5.24 7.63 16.46
N GLY A 37 -5.62 6.36 16.67
CA GLY A 37 -6.46 5.92 17.79
C GLY A 37 -7.97 6.13 17.59
N VAL A 38 -8.38 6.79 16.50
CA VAL A 38 -9.80 7.10 16.25
C VAL A 38 -10.50 5.90 15.61
N THR A 39 -11.53 5.38 16.28
CA THR A 39 -12.26 4.18 15.86
C THR A 39 -13.68 4.48 15.36
N ASP A 40 -14.25 5.62 15.74
CA ASP A 40 -15.50 6.13 15.19
C ASP A 40 -15.23 7.09 14.03
N ILE A 41 -15.99 6.94 12.94
CA ILE A 41 -15.89 7.83 11.79
C ILE A 41 -16.43 9.24 12.09
N ARG A 42 -17.36 9.36 13.04
CA ARG A 42 -17.97 10.63 13.48
C ARG A 42 -16.99 11.50 14.27
N GLU A 43 -15.98 10.89 14.87
CA GLU A 43 -14.94 11.57 15.66
C GLU A 43 -13.77 12.05 14.80
N ILE A 44 -13.74 11.76 13.50
CA ILE A 44 -12.66 12.21 12.63
C ILE A 44 -12.71 13.73 12.48
N ARG A 45 -11.59 14.37 12.81
CA ARG A 45 -11.36 15.82 12.72
C ARG A 45 -10.17 16.09 11.81
N GLN A 46 -10.01 17.33 11.36
CA GLN A 46 -8.88 17.71 10.50
C GLN A 46 -7.51 17.42 11.17
N VAL A 47 -7.40 17.63 12.49
CA VAL A 47 -6.18 17.32 13.25
C VAL A 47 -5.81 15.83 13.20
N HIS A 48 -6.80 14.94 13.15
CA HIS A 48 -6.58 13.50 13.02
C HIS A 48 -5.98 13.16 11.65
N LEU A 49 -6.41 13.85 10.60
CA LEU A 49 -5.85 13.67 9.25
C LEU A 49 -4.43 14.22 9.15
N SER A 50 -4.15 15.38 9.73
CA SER A 50 -2.79 15.94 9.79
C SER A 50 -1.84 15.00 10.53
N ARG A 51 -2.23 14.58 11.74
CA ARG A 51 -1.46 13.63 12.54
C ARG A 51 -1.22 12.32 11.79
N PHE A 52 -2.20 11.84 11.02
CA PHE A 52 -2.03 10.64 10.22
C PHE A 52 -0.92 10.78 9.16
N VAL A 53 -0.84 11.94 8.49
CA VAL A 53 0.24 12.23 7.54
C VAL A 53 1.59 12.26 8.24
N ASP A 54 1.68 12.98 9.36
CA ASP A 54 2.92 13.11 10.13
C ASP A 54 3.42 11.74 10.61
N LEU A 55 2.51 10.90 11.12
CA LEU A 55 2.84 9.56 11.58
C LEU A 55 3.24 8.64 10.42
N MET A 56 2.54 8.66 9.28
CA MET A 56 2.96 7.88 8.11
C MET A 56 4.38 8.26 7.62
N ALA A 57 4.81 9.50 7.84
CA ALA A 57 6.16 9.95 7.54
C ALA A 57 7.21 9.52 8.60
N ALA A 58 6.78 9.13 9.80
CA ALA A 58 7.65 8.79 10.93
C ALA A 58 7.75 7.28 11.23
N ILE A 59 6.87 6.45 10.67
CA ILE A 59 6.87 4.98 10.88
C ILE A 59 7.87 4.24 9.97
N PRO A 60 8.25 3.00 10.30
CA PRO A 60 9.08 2.17 9.43
C PRO A 60 8.40 1.82 8.09
N LYS A 61 9.14 1.85 6.98
CA LYS A 61 8.67 1.39 5.66
C LYS A 61 8.30 -0.09 5.62
N SER A 62 8.81 -0.87 6.57
CA SER A 62 8.52 -2.29 6.72
C SER A 62 7.22 -2.58 7.46
N LEU A 63 6.56 -1.57 8.04
CA LEU A 63 5.34 -1.79 8.83
C LEU A 63 4.25 -2.46 7.99
N GLY A 64 3.70 -3.55 8.50
CA GLY A 64 2.65 -4.34 7.84
C GLY A 64 3.19 -5.39 6.87
N LYS A 65 4.52 -5.58 6.81
CA LYS A 65 5.15 -6.69 6.07
C LYS A 65 5.36 -7.93 6.95
N ARG A 66 5.44 -7.76 8.28
CA ARG A 66 5.60 -8.88 9.22
C ARG A 66 4.24 -9.29 9.77
N GLU A 67 4.13 -10.57 10.10
CA GLU A 67 3.01 -11.08 10.88
C GLU A 67 2.99 -10.40 12.26
N GLY A 68 1.79 -10.06 12.76
CA GLY A 68 1.62 -9.34 14.03
C GLY A 68 1.82 -7.82 13.97
N ASP A 69 2.34 -7.25 12.87
CA ASP A 69 2.50 -5.79 12.75
C ASP A 69 1.15 -5.03 12.83
N GLY A 70 0.03 -5.71 12.55
CA GLY A 70 -1.30 -5.13 12.62
C GLY A 70 -1.80 -4.84 14.03
N ASP A 71 -1.21 -5.48 15.04
CA ASP A 71 -1.67 -5.43 16.44
C ASP A 71 -0.75 -4.58 17.33
N LEU A 72 0.33 -4.04 16.77
CA LEU A 72 1.25 -3.17 17.50
C LEU A 72 0.58 -1.85 17.88
N ASP A 73 0.88 -1.35 19.07
CA ASP A 73 0.52 0.02 19.42
C ASP A 73 1.45 1.04 18.74
N LEU A 74 1.02 2.30 18.76
CA LEU A 74 1.78 3.40 18.17
C LEU A 74 3.17 3.54 18.80
N GLU A 75 3.29 3.38 20.12
CA GLU A 75 4.55 3.54 20.85
C GLU A 75 5.60 2.54 20.39
N THR A 76 5.21 1.27 20.27
CA THR A 76 6.06 0.18 19.77
C THR A 76 6.46 0.42 18.32
N ILE A 77 5.54 0.90 17.49
CA ILE A 77 5.84 1.24 16.09
C ILE A 77 6.90 2.34 16.03
N LEU A 78 6.75 3.41 16.82
CA LEU A 78 7.71 4.52 16.86
C LEU A 78 9.05 4.09 17.48
N ALA A 79 9.03 3.23 18.51
CA ALA A 79 10.25 2.65 19.08
C ALA A 79 11.03 1.83 18.04
N ARG A 80 10.33 1.07 17.18
CA ARG A 80 10.95 0.35 16.05
C ARG A 80 11.51 1.29 14.98
N ALA A 81 10.99 2.51 14.85
CA ALA A 81 11.51 3.50 13.90
C ALA A 81 12.80 4.16 14.37
N LYS A 82 12.96 4.40 15.69
CA LYS A 82 14.11 5.11 16.28
C LYS A 82 15.50 4.64 15.81
N PRO A 83 15.81 3.33 15.77
CA PRO A 83 17.14 2.86 15.38
C PRO A 83 17.35 2.78 13.86
N LEU A 84 16.32 3.03 13.05
CA LEU A 84 16.40 2.85 11.60
C LEU A 84 17.08 4.05 10.91
N PRO A 85 17.80 3.83 9.81
CA PRO A 85 18.27 4.92 8.98
C PRO A 85 17.09 5.68 8.36
N MET A 86 17.27 6.97 8.06
CA MET A 86 16.24 7.82 7.44
C MET A 86 15.71 7.25 6.12
N SER A 87 16.52 6.46 5.40
CA SER A 87 16.13 5.76 4.18
C SER A 87 15.08 4.66 4.40
N GLU A 88 14.88 4.19 5.64
CA GLU A 88 13.91 3.17 6.01
C GLU A 88 12.70 3.71 6.77
N ILE A 89 12.67 5.02 7.03
CA ILE A 89 11.58 5.72 7.72
C ILE A 89 10.70 6.43 6.70
N GLY A 90 9.40 6.44 6.98
CA GLY A 90 8.38 7.16 6.20
C GLY A 90 7.88 6.40 4.98
N LEU A 91 6.56 6.29 4.85
CA LEU A 91 5.95 5.69 3.66
C LEU A 91 6.20 6.54 2.41
N SER A 92 6.12 5.91 1.23
CA SER A 92 6.25 6.65 -0.03
C SER A 92 5.09 7.65 -0.19
N VAL A 93 5.34 8.77 -0.89
CA VAL A 93 4.30 9.78 -1.21
C VAL A 93 3.09 9.14 -1.87
N SER A 94 3.31 8.24 -2.82
CA SER A 94 2.23 7.49 -3.49
C SER A 94 1.41 6.64 -2.51
N THR A 95 2.09 5.97 -1.55
CA THR A 95 1.43 5.18 -0.52
C THR A 95 0.59 6.05 0.42
N MET A 96 1.16 7.14 0.93
CA MET A 96 0.47 8.09 1.83
C MET A 96 -0.77 8.70 1.15
N ASN A 97 -0.62 9.22 -0.07
CA ASN A 97 -1.74 9.77 -0.85
C ASN A 97 -2.80 8.70 -1.16
N GLY A 98 -2.37 7.45 -1.37
CA GLY A 98 -3.27 6.31 -1.56
C GLY A 98 -4.10 6.00 -0.32
N HIS A 99 -3.50 6.08 0.87
CA HIS A 99 -4.24 5.97 2.13
C HIS A 99 -5.24 7.11 2.30
N LEU A 100 -4.81 8.37 2.12
CA LEU A 100 -5.69 9.54 2.18
C LEU A 100 -6.88 9.43 1.22
N THR A 101 -6.64 9.02 -0.02
CA THR A 101 -7.72 8.85 -1.03
C THR A 101 -8.71 7.76 -0.63
N ARG A 102 -8.25 6.67 -0.01
CA ARG A 102 -9.15 5.60 0.47
C ARG A 102 -9.95 6.05 1.69
N LEU A 103 -9.35 6.84 2.59
CA LEU A 103 -10.02 7.41 3.74
C LEU A 103 -11.07 8.45 3.33
N GLU A 104 -10.74 9.31 2.36
CA GLU A 104 -11.67 10.25 1.73
C GLU A 104 -12.91 9.53 1.18
N ARG A 105 -12.71 8.43 0.44
CA ARG A 105 -13.82 7.60 -0.08
C ARG A 105 -14.65 6.93 1.03
N LEU A 106 -14.03 6.54 2.14
CA LEU A 106 -14.75 6.00 3.29
C LEU A 106 -15.68 7.06 3.91
N ILE A 107 -15.21 8.31 4.04
CA ILE A 107 -16.01 9.43 4.55
C ILE A 107 -17.15 9.78 3.59
N VAL A 108 -16.89 9.77 2.28
CA VAL A 108 -17.96 9.94 1.28
C VAL A 108 -19.01 8.84 1.42
N ARG A 109 -18.61 7.59 1.63
CA ARG A 109 -19.55 6.49 1.88
C ARG A 109 -20.37 6.72 3.16
N ALA A 110 -19.73 7.16 4.25
CA ALA A 110 -20.41 7.45 5.51
C ALA A 110 -21.55 8.47 5.32
N ARG A 111 -21.26 9.56 4.59
CA ARG A 111 -22.28 10.58 4.26
C ARG A 111 -23.43 10.00 3.44
N LEU A 112 -23.14 9.14 2.46
CA LEU A 112 -24.17 8.46 1.67
C LEU A 112 -25.02 7.48 2.52
N ASP A 113 -24.44 6.95 3.60
CA ASP A 113 -25.15 6.12 4.57
C ASP A 113 -25.93 6.97 5.62
N GLY A 114 -25.97 8.30 5.47
CA GLY A 114 -26.66 9.22 6.39
C GLY A 114 -25.87 9.52 7.66
N ILE A 115 -24.58 9.20 7.71
CA ILE A 115 -23.70 9.51 8.85
C ILE A 115 -23.05 10.85 8.60
N ASP A 116 -23.56 11.87 9.28
CA ASP A 116 -22.96 13.20 9.24
C ASP A 116 -21.71 13.30 10.10
N LEU A 117 -20.70 13.95 9.53
CA LEU A 117 -19.50 14.32 10.26
C LEU A 117 -19.67 15.78 10.71
N PRO A 118 -19.30 16.11 11.96
CA PRO A 118 -19.49 17.46 12.51
C PRO A 118 -18.67 18.54 11.79
N HIS A 119 -17.67 18.14 11.00
CA HIS A 119 -16.78 19.05 10.30
C HIS A 119 -16.55 18.61 8.85
N ARG A 120 -16.39 19.61 7.96
CA ARG A 120 -15.90 19.37 6.60
C ARG A 120 -14.39 19.11 6.64
N LEU A 121 -14.00 17.90 6.27
CA LEU A 121 -12.61 17.48 6.19
C LEU A 121 -11.99 17.86 4.84
N GLU A 122 -10.75 18.32 4.86
CA GLU A 122 -9.98 18.71 3.68
C GLU A 122 -8.82 17.74 3.44
N PHE A 123 -8.79 17.14 2.25
CA PHE A 123 -7.82 16.11 1.87
C PHE A 123 -6.79 16.60 0.85
N LYS A 124 -7.14 17.56 0.00
CA LYS A 124 -6.27 18.00 -1.11
C LYS A 124 -5.01 18.66 -0.57
N GLY A 125 -5.15 19.52 0.44
CA GLY A 125 -4.03 20.20 1.09
C GLY A 125 -3.07 19.27 1.85
N LEU A 126 -3.52 18.06 2.21
CA LEU A 126 -2.70 17.06 2.91
C LEU A 126 -1.93 16.13 1.97
N LYS A 127 -2.27 16.11 0.67
CA LYS A 127 -1.62 15.23 -0.30
C LYS A 127 -0.31 15.85 -0.75
N ASN A 128 0.78 15.11 -0.62
CA ASN A 128 2.10 15.57 -1.05
C ASN A 128 2.27 15.41 -2.57
N THR A 129 2.92 16.38 -3.21
CA THR A 129 3.26 16.31 -4.64
C THR A 129 4.47 15.41 -4.84
N GLU A 130 4.34 14.42 -5.70
CA GLU A 130 5.44 13.50 -6.00
C GLU A 130 6.40 14.11 -7.02
N LYS A 131 7.64 14.38 -6.61
CA LYS A 131 8.66 15.06 -7.45
C LYS A 131 9.16 14.19 -8.62
N ARG A 132 9.04 12.85 -8.51
CA ARG A 132 9.50 11.91 -9.56
C ARG A 132 8.36 11.56 -10.53
N ARG A 133 8.63 11.71 -11.83
CA ARG A 133 7.68 11.36 -12.88
C ARG A 133 7.37 9.86 -12.84
N PRO A 134 6.12 9.42 -13.10
CA PRO A 134 5.73 8.01 -13.06
C PRO A 134 6.61 7.07 -13.90
N ARG A 135 7.07 7.54 -15.07
CA ARG A 135 7.95 6.79 -15.97
C ARG A 135 9.36 6.53 -15.40
N ASP A 136 9.84 7.42 -14.53
CA ASP A 136 11.19 7.35 -13.94
C ASP A 136 11.20 6.49 -12.65
N ARG A 137 10.08 5.85 -12.30
CA ARG A 137 9.94 5.04 -11.07
C ARG A 137 10.40 3.60 -11.22
N ARG A 138 10.34 3.05 -12.44
CA ARG A 138 10.84 1.70 -12.71
C ARG A 138 12.22 1.86 -13.33
N SER A 139 13.24 1.32 -12.67
CA SER A 139 14.53 1.14 -13.31
C SER A 139 14.31 0.37 -14.61
N THR A 140 14.64 0.97 -15.74
CA THR A 140 14.73 0.25 -17.00
C THR A 140 15.86 -0.77 -16.90
N PHE A 141 15.65 -1.95 -17.47
CA PHE A 141 16.74 -2.91 -17.59
C PHE A 141 17.87 -2.27 -18.40
N SER A 142 19.08 -2.31 -17.85
CA SER A 142 20.29 -2.00 -18.60
C SER A 142 20.52 -3.07 -19.67
N GLU A 143 21.26 -2.72 -20.72
CA GLU A 143 21.65 -3.67 -21.77
C GLU A 143 22.34 -4.92 -21.20
N LYS A 144 23.15 -4.75 -20.14
CA LYS A 144 23.81 -5.85 -19.43
C LYS A 144 22.81 -6.80 -18.76
N GLU A 145 21.75 -6.26 -18.16
CA GLU A 145 20.69 -7.07 -17.51
C GLU A 145 19.83 -7.78 -18.54
N ILE A 146 19.50 -7.12 -19.66
CA ILE A 146 18.81 -7.74 -20.79
C ILE A 146 19.65 -8.89 -21.35
N GLY A 147 20.95 -8.66 -21.60
CA GLY A 147 21.87 -9.71 -22.05
C GLY A 147 21.98 -10.87 -21.04
N ARG A 148 21.95 -10.61 -19.73
CA ARG A 148 21.96 -11.66 -18.70
C ARG A 148 20.64 -12.45 -18.71
N LEU A 149 19.49 -11.80 -18.88
CA LEU A 149 18.20 -12.46 -18.99
C LEU A 149 18.17 -13.42 -20.19
N PHE A 150 18.58 -12.95 -21.37
CA PHE A 150 18.59 -13.77 -22.59
C PHE A 150 19.67 -14.85 -22.60
N ARG A 151 20.65 -14.81 -21.70
CA ARG A 151 21.62 -15.91 -21.48
C ARG A 151 21.08 -17.01 -20.55
N HIS A 152 19.92 -16.84 -19.95
CA HIS A 152 19.36 -17.84 -19.05
C HIS A 152 18.97 -19.13 -19.81
N THR A 153 18.97 -20.26 -19.10
CA THR A 153 18.77 -21.62 -19.64
C THR A 153 17.39 -21.84 -20.26
N ILE A 154 16.43 -20.98 -19.95
CA ILE A 154 15.10 -20.95 -20.58
C ILE A 154 15.21 -20.65 -22.09
N TRP A 155 16.15 -19.78 -22.50
CA TRP A 155 16.35 -19.39 -23.90
C TRP A 155 17.47 -20.18 -24.60
N ASN A 156 18.48 -20.65 -23.86
CA ASN A 156 19.68 -21.29 -24.42
C ASN A 156 19.75 -22.81 -24.25
N GLY A 157 18.78 -23.41 -23.55
CA GLY A 157 18.71 -24.84 -23.35
C GLY A 157 18.80 -25.25 -21.88
N CYS A 158 17.96 -26.22 -21.52
CA CYS A 158 17.82 -26.71 -20.16
C CYS A 158 17.97 -28.23 -20.06
N ALA A 159 18.12 -28.73 -18.83
CA ALA A 159 18.23 -30.15 -18.54
C ALA A 159 16.92 -30.93 -18.69
N GLY A 160 15.77 -30.23 -18.84
CA GLY A 160 14.47 -30.88 -19.01
C GLY A 160 13.29 -30.00 -18.59
N ARG A 161 12.07 -30.41 -18.96
CA ARG A 161 10.83 -29.62 -18.75
C ARG A 161 10.58 -29.21 -17.29
N LYS A 162 10.91 -30.08 -16.33
CA LYS A 162 10.80 -29.82 -14.88
C LYS A 162 12.04 -29.15 -14.27
N ARG A 163 13.13 -28.99 -15.02
CA ARG A 163 14.45 -28.48 -14.56
C ARG A 163 14.98 -27.39 -15.50
N ARG A 164 14.14 -26.39 -15.78
CA ARG A 164 14.43 -25.32 -16.77
C ARG A 164 15.55 -24.36 -16.38
N ASN A 165 15.87 -24.28 -15.08
CA ASN A 165 16.94 -23.46 -14.52
C ASN A 165 18.32 -24.16 -14.55
N LYS A 166 18.37 -25.45 -14.89
CA LYS A 166 19.63 -26.18 -15.03
C LYS A 166 20.04 -26.20 -16.51
N PRO A 167 21.32 -25.91 -16.84
CA PRO A 167 21.81 -25.98 -18.21
C PRO A 167 21.62 -27.38 -18.81
N GLY A 168 21.32 -27.41 -20.10
CA GLY A 168 21.24 -28.63 -20.90
C GLY A 168 20.97 -28.31 -22.36
N ARG A 169 20.82 -29.34 -23.20
CA ARG A 169 20.67 -29.15 -24.66
C ARG A 169 19.22 -28.98 -25.11
N LEU A 170 18.26 -29.16 -24.21
CA LEU A 170 16.84 -29.14 -24.57
C LEU A 170 16.30 -27.71 -24.52
N VAL A 171 15.98 -27.14 -25.68
CA VAL A 171 15.24 -25.88 -25.79
C VAL A 171 13.75 -26.20 -25.93
N ILE A 172 12.94 -25.71 -25.01
CA ILE A 172 11.48 -25.93 -25.00
C ILE A 172 10.80 -24.64 -25.47
N ARG A 173 10.11 -24.69 -26.61
CA ARG A 173 9.46 -23.55 -27.26
C ARG A 173 7.97 -23.51 -26.96
N ASP A 174 7.59 -23.44 -25.69
CA ASP A 174 6.19 -23.48 -25.25
C ASP A 174 5.64 -22.14 -24.74
N GLY A 175 6.36 -21.05 -25.00
CA GLY A 175 5.88 -19.69 -24.72
C GLY A 175 5.68 -19.37 -23.23
N LEU A 176 6.21 -20.20 -22.32
CA LEU A 176 6.28 -19.91 -20.88
C LEU A 176 7.02 -18.60 -20.61
#